data_AF-A0A0D2L662-F1
#
_entry.id   AF-A0A0D2L662-F1
#
_cell.length_a   1.000
_cell.length_b   1.000
_cell.length_c   1.000
_cell.angle_alpha   90.00
_cell.angle_beta   90.00
_cell.angle_gamma   90.00
#
_symmetry.space_group_name_H-M   'P 1'
#
loop_
_entity.id
_entity.type
_entity.pdbx_description
1 polymer ?
#
loop_
_entity_poly.entity_id
_entity_poly.type
_entity_poly.pdbx_seq_one_letter_code
_entity_poly.pdbx_strand_id
1 'polypeptide(L)'
;MSQTPSASSQASSSSSSFKPIPLTAAAGVLSITQPQQTATSFFKIASGELITFGWNFTAVLATPTHLTVSAVCDNGNTYPVGPTDGIIPGTATEVVWDVWSYQQAHSATPLAQASYTLNIWDDRGPGASVKPGFLQENSALQFAMYTPQAYTPLASGWTCPACSDGVMSFAAHPAFVSLIVTIFIAVFSGVHLLRSSAR
;
A
#
# COMPACT_ATOMS: atom_id res chain seq x y z
N MET A 1 -66.55 48.39 27.34
CA MET A 1 -66.07 47.13 26.74
C MET A 1 -64.84 47.48 25.90
N SER A 2 -63.66 46.90 25.96
CA SER A 2 -62.96 46.01 26.90
C SER A 2 -61.49 46.12 26.46
N GLN A 3 -60.55 46.28 27.39
CA GLN A 3 -59.12 46.21 27.11
C GLN A 3 -58.75 44.77 26.70
N THR A 4 -57.89 44.60 25.70
CA THR A 4 -57.28 43.29 25.39
C THR A 4 -55.75 43.48 25.37
N PRO A 5 -55.00 42.83 26.27
CA PRO A 5 -53.53 42.84 26.26
C PRO A 5 -52.96 41.55 25.64
N SER A 6 -51.66 41.61 25.31
CA SER A 6 -50.72 40.50 25.07
C SER A 6 -50.81 39.79 23.71
N ALA A 7 -49.72 39.40 23.03
CA ALA A 7 -48.38 39.11 23.49
C ALA A 7 -47.34 39.42 22.40
N SER A 8 -46.25 40.12 22.77
CA SER A 8 -45.04 40.19 21.96
C SER A 8 -44.28 38.87 22.10
N SER A 9 -44.38 38.00 21.11
CA SER A 9 -43.54 36.81 20.98
C SER A 9 -42.08 37.24 20.77
N GLN A 10 -41.34 37.30 21.87
CA GLN A 10 -39.91 37.51 21.88
C GLN A 10 -39.25 36.27 21.30
N ALA A 11 -38.93 36.32 20.00
CA ALA A 11 -38.12 35.32 19.35
C ALA A 11 -36.75 35.28 20.02
N SER A 12 -36.50 34.24 20.81
CA SER A 12 -35.22 33.91 21.39
C SER A 12 -34.27 33.54 20.25
N SER A 13 -33.55 34.54 19.73
CA SER A 13 -32.43 34.34 18.83
C SER A 13 -31.36 33.54 19.56
N SER A 14 -31.26 32.25 19.26
CA SER A 14 -30.18 31.38 19.71
C SER A 14 -28.85 31.95 19.20
N SER A 15 -28.15 32.70 20.03
CA SER A 15 -26.80 33.17 19.77
C SER A 15 -25.88 31.96 19.74
N SER A 16 -25.66 31.37 18.57
CA SER A 16 -24.51 30.50 18.34
C SER A 16 -23.27 31.34 18.60
N SER A 17 -22.60 31.11 19.72
CA SER A 17 -21.38 31.79 20.12
C SER A 17 -20.26 31.46 19.13
N PHE A 18 -20.24 32.13 17.98
CA PHE A 18 -19.09 32.15 17.08
C PHE A 18 -17.94 32.81 17.84
N LYS A 19 -16.97 32.02 18.27
CA LYS A 19 -15.71 32.55 18.80
C LYS A 19 -14.91 33.07 17.61
N PRO A 20 -14.67 34.40 17.50
CA PRO A 20 -13.86 34.92 16.40
C PRO A 20 -12.45 34.32 16.49
N ILE A 21 -11.96 33.81 15.36
CA ILE A 21 -10.62 33.25 15.27
C ILE A 21 -9.62 34.41 15.29
N PRO A 22 -8.64 34.44 16.22
CA PRO A 22 -7.63 35.48 16.25
C PRO A 22 -6.81 35.49 14.96
N LEU A 23 -6.51 36.67 14.41
CA LEU A 23 -5.64 36.80 13.23
C LEU A 23 -4.19 36.35 13.51
N THR A 24 -3.80 36.29 14.78
CA THR A 24 -2.51 35.78 15.25
C THR A 24 -2.46 34.25 15.37
N ALA A 25 -3.58 33.55 15.16
CA ALA A 25 -3.60 32.09 15.23
C ALA A 25 -2.74 31.49 14.11
N ALA A 26 -2.05 30.40 14.43
CA ALA A 26 -1.34 29.61 13.43
C ALA A 26 -2.34 28.99 12.43
N ALA A 27 -1.85 28.62 11.26
CA ALA A 27 -2.63 27.78 10.35
C ALA A 27 -2.84 26.40 10.98
N GLY A 28 -4.02 25.82 10.79
CA GLY A 28 -4.32 24.48 11.26
C GLY A 28 -3.54 23.45 10.46
N VAL A 29 -3.01 22.43 11.11
CA VAL A 29 -2.21 21.37 10.48
C VAL A 29 -2.80 20.02 10.87
N LEU A 30 -2.79 19.11 9.90
CA LEU A 30 -3.05 17.69 10.12
C LEU A 30 -1.70 16.95 10.08
N SER A 31 -1.40 16.16 11.11
CA SER A 31 -0.23 15.30 11.15
C SER A 31 -0.64 13.82 11.10
N ILE A 32 0.00 13.06 10.22
CA ILE A 32 -0.30 11.64 10.02
C ILE A 32 0.25 10.83 11.21
N THR A 33 -0.61 10.03 11.82
CA THR A 33 -0.26 9.13 12.92
C THR A 33 -0.19 7.67 12.47
N GLN A 34 -0.95 7.32 11.42
CA GLN A 34 -0.96 5.99 10.84
C GLN A 34 -1.03 6.07 9.30
N PRO A 35 -0.17 5.33 8.58
CA PRO A 35 0.93 4.50 9.08
C PRO A 35 2.08 5.35 9.66
N GLN A 36 3.00 4.72 10.41
CA GLN A 36 4.16 5.42 10.94
C GLN A 36 5.06 5.90 9.79
N GLN A 37 5.36 7.20 9.76
CA GLN A 37 6.13 7.83 8.69
C GLN A 37 7.65 7.62 8.81
N THR A 38 8.11 6.67 9.63
CA THR A 38 9.54 6.33 9.78
C THR A 38 10.12 5.58 8.59
N ALA A 39 9.26 4.94 7.79
CA ALA A 39 9.61 4.26 6.55
C ALA A 39 8.44 4.27 5.56
N THR A 40 8.72 4.03 4.27
CA THR A 40 7.68 3.86 3.25
C THR A 40 6.79 2.68 3.60
N SER A 41 5.49 2.94 3.69
CA SER A 41 4.49 1.91 3.97
C SER A 41 4.04 1.21 2.69
N PHE A 42 3.93 -0.11 2.73
CA PHE A 42 3.49 -0.94 1.62
C PHE A 42 2.17 -1.61 1.94
N PHE A 43 1.16 -1.39 1.10
CA PHE A 43 -0.16 -1.98 1.25
C PHE A 43 -0.47 -2.98 0.14
N LYS A 44 -1.11 -4.08 0.54
CA LYS A 44 -1.45 -5.17 -0.35
C LYS A 44 -2.86 -4.96 -0.90
N ILE A 45 -3.01 -5.01 -2.22
CA ILE A 45 -4.31 -5.00 -2.90
C ILE A 45 -4.83 -6.43 -2.93
N ALA A 46 -5.50 -6.87 -1.86
CA ALA A 46 -6.09 -8.20 -1.76
C ALA A 46 -7.36 -8.20 -0.89
N SER A 47 -8.21 -9.20 -1.08
CA SER A 47 -9.44 -9.37 -0.30
C SER A 47 -9.14 -9.45 1.20
N GLY A 48 -9.85 -8.65 1.99
CA GLY A 48 -9.72 -8.62 3.46
C GLY A 48 -8.57 -7.74 3.97
N GLU A 49 -7.78 -7.13 3.10
CA GLU A 49 -6.73 -6.18 3.48
C GLU A 49 -7.30 -4.75 3.46
N LEU A 50 -7.54 -4.20 4.65
CA LEU A 50 -8.01 -2.83 4.83
C LEU A 50 -6.85 -1.90 5.13
N ILE A 51 -6.82 -0.73 4.49
CA ILE A 51 -5.83 0.30 4.74
C ILE A 51 -6.43 1.35 5.67
N THR A 52 -5.81 1.57 6.83
CA THR A 52 -6.22 2.64 7.75
C THR A 52 -5.21 3.79 7.70
N PHE A 53 -5.70 4.97 7.38
CA PHE A 53 -4.97 6.22 7.52
C PHE A 53 -5.50 6.96 8.73
N GLY A 54 -4.61 7.36 9.64
CA GLY A 54 -4.95 8.06 10.88
C GLY A 54 -4.15 9.35 11.01
N TRP A 55 -4.71 10.35 11.67
CA TRP A 55 -4.08 11.65 11.89
C TRP A 55 -4.56 12.37 13.15
N ASN A 56 -3.86 13.45 13.49
CA ASN A 56 -4.24 14.38 14.54
C ASN A 56 -4.29 15.83 14.02
N PHE A 57 -5.23 16.62 14.53
CA PHE A 57 -5.36 18.04 14.21
C PHE A 57 -4.65 18.91 15.25
N THR A 58 -3.87 19.87 14.77
CA THR A 58 -3.22 20.90 15.60
C THR A 58 -3.61 22.28 15.08
N ALA A 59 -3.95 23.21 15.97
CA ALA A 59 -4.30 24.59 15.63
C ALA A 59 -5.47 24.77 14.63
N VAL A 60 -6.32 23.75 14.45
CA VAL A 60 -7.58 23.88 13.69
C VAL A 60 -8.66 24.45 14.61
N LEU A 61 -9.06 25.70 14.36
CA LEU A 61 -10.07 26.43 15.13
C LEU A 61 -11.38 26.59 14.34
N ALA A 62 -11.29 26.66 13.01
CA ALA A 62 -12.42 26.51 12.10
C ALA A 62 -12.55 25.03 11.74
N THR A 63 -13.49 24.33 12.38
CA THR A 63 -13.78 22.93 12.05
C THR A 63 -14.41 22.86 10.65
N PRO A 64 -13.82 22.10 9.72
CA PRO A 64 -14.39 21.94 8.39
C PRO A 64 -15.68 21.10 8.43
N THR A 65 -16.49 21.18 7.39
CA THR A 65 -17.72 20.36 7.30
C THR A 65 -17.40 18.95 6.83
N HIS A 66 -16.50 18.84 5.84
CA HIS A 66 -15.97 17.58 5.34
C HIS A 66 -14.46 17.70 5.08
N LEU A 67 -13.80 16.55 5.06
CA LEU A 67 -12.47 16.40 4.50
C LEU A 67 -12.59 15.64 3.21
N THR A 68 -11.78 16.02 2.23
CA THR A 68 -11.57 15.19 1.05
C THR A 68 -10.22 14.50 1.18
N VAL A 69 -10.22 13.18 1.06
CA VAL A 69 -9.04 12.33 1.12
C VAL A 69 -8.86 11.67 -0.24
N SER A 70 -7.70 11.88 -0.84
CA SER A 70 -7.37 11.37 -2.16
C SER A 70 -5.97 10.78 -2.20
N ALA A 71 -5.80 9.67 -2.90
CA ALA A 71 -4.52 9.05 -3.18
C ALA A 71 -4.09 9.45 -4.60
N VAL A 72 -3.10 10.33 -4.69
CA VAL A 72 -2.52 10.78 -5.95
C VAL A 72 -1.42 9.80 -6.33
N CYS A 73 -1.59 9.10 -7.44
CA CYS A 73 -0.63 8.11 -7.93
C CYS A 73 0.41 8.77 -8.85
N ASP A 74 1.63 8.23 -8.83
CA ASP A 74 2.71 8.65 -9.74
C ASP A 74 2.35 8.49 -11.23
N ASN A 75 1.35 7.67 -11.55
CA ASN A 75 0.85 7.50 -12.91
C ASN A 75 -0.05 8.66 -13.41
N GLY A 76 -0.31 9.66 -12.55
CA GLY A 76 -1.15 10.82 -12.85
C GLY A 76 -2.64 10.66 -12.51
N ASN A 77 -3.08 9.47 -12.09
CA ASN A 77 -4.45 9.27 -11.63
C ASN A 77 -4.59 9.63 -10.15
N THR A 78 -5.78 10.11 -9.78
CA THR A 78 -6.15 10.34 -8.38
C THR A 78 -7.33 9.45 -8.02
N TYR A 79 -7.22 8.78 -6.88
CA TYR A 79 -8.23 7.83 -6.40
C TYR A 79 -8.85 8.35 -5.09
N PRO A 80 -10.18 8.37 -4.96
CA PRO A 80 -10.82 8.69 -3.69
C PRO A 80 -10.47 7.63 -2.64
N VAL A 81 -10.17 8.08 -1.42
CA VAL A 81 -9.80 7.20 -0.31
C VAL A 81 -10.93 7.09 0.70
N GLY A 82 -11.25 5.86 1.09
CA GLY A 82 -12.29 5.58 2.08
C GLY A 82 -13.59 5.05 1.48
N PRO A 83 -14.63 4.87 2.32
CA PRO A 83 -15.88 4.23 1.91
C PRO A 83 -16.85 5.16 1.18
N THR A 84 -16.61 6.47 1.20
CA THR A 84 -17.53 7.53 0.78
C THR A 84 -16.93 8.40 -0.33
N ASP A 85 -16.32 7.76 -1.33
CA ASP A 85 -15.72 8.43 -2.50
C ASP A 85 -14.78 9.59 -2.11
N GLY A 86 -14.00 9.41 -1.05
CA GLY A 86 -13.01 10.39 -0.60
C GLY A 86 -13.57 11.46 0.35
N ILE A 87 -14.89 11.56 0.55
CA ILE A 87 -15.50 12.61 1.37
C ILE A 87 -15.86 12.06 2.74
N ILE A 88 -15.20 12.53 3.79
CA ILE A 88 -15.44 12.10 5.18
C ILE A 88 -15.80 13.29 6.08
N PRO A 89 -16.37 13.06 7.29
CA PRO A 89 -16.68 14.15 8.21
C PRO A 89 -15.46 15.01 8.55
N GLY A 90 -15.65 16.33 8.66
CA GLY A 90 -14.60 17.30 8.97
C GLY A 90 -13.83 17.05 10.28
N THR A 91 -14.45 16.32 11.20
CA THR A 91 -13.88 15.95 12.51
C THR A 91 -13.25 14.56 12.53
N ALA A 92 -13.28 13.82 11.42
CA ALA A 92 -12.71 12.48 11.35
C ALA A 92 -11.19 12.54 11.59
N THR A 93 -10.68 11.62 12.39
CA THR A 93 -9.24 11.46 12.68
C THR A 93 -8.65 10.23 12.02
N GLU A 94 -9.48 9.45 11.33
CA GLU A 94 -9.06 8.27 10.59
C GLU A 94 -10.02 8.00 9.42
N VAL A 95 -9.52 7.26 8.43
CA VAL A 95 -10.29 6.68 7.34
C VAL A 95 -9.78 5.28 7.04
N VAL A 96 -10.73 4.36 6.84
CA VAL A 96 -10.46 2.98 6.44
C VAL A 96 -10.82 2.82 4.98
N TRP A 97 -9.91 2.29 4.18
CA TRP A 97 -10.05 2.12 2.75
C TRP A 97 -9.95 0.64 2.36
N ASP A 98 -11.04 0.11 1.82
CA ASP A 98 -11.06 -1.21 1.20
C ASP A 98 -10.66 -1.10 -0.28
N VAL A 99 -9.35 -1.18 -0.52
CA VAL A 99 -8.76 -1.11 -1.86
C VAL A 99 -9.21 -2.23 -2.78
N TRP A 100 -9.51 -3.40 -2.22
CA TRP A 100 -9.92 -4.56 -3.00
C TRP A 100 -11.34 -4.36 -3.54
N SER A 101 -12.28 -4.02 -2.66
CA SER A 101 -13.66 -3.72 -3.06
C SER A 101 -13.72 -2.51 -3.99
N TYR A 102 -12.93 -1.47 -3.72
CA TYR A 102 -12.81 -0.31 -4.60
C TYR A 102 -12.36 -0.71 -6.02
N GLN A 103 -11.30 -1.53 -6.12
CA GLN A 103 -10.78 -1.99 -7.41
C GLN A 103 -11.79 -2.85 -8.19
N GLN A 104 -12.57 -3.68 -7.49
CA GLN A 104 -13.63 -4.47 -8.13
C GLN A 104 -14.76 -3.59 -8.68
N ALA A 105 -15.13 -2.51 -7.98
CA ALA A 105 -16.14 -1.56 -8.44
C ALA A 105 -15.64 -0.67 -9.60
N HIS A 106 -14.33 -0.43 -9.68
CA HIS A 106 -13.71 0.49 -10.64
C HIS A 106 -12.78 -0.22 -11.63
N SER A 107 -13.27 -1.26 -12.30
CA SER A 107 -12.48 -2.07 -13.25
C SER A 107 -11.95 -1.29 -14.46
N ALA A 108 -12.55 -0.14 -14.80
CA ALA A 108 -12.09 0.73 -15.88
C ALA A 108 -10.81 1.51 -15.54
N THR A 109 -10.56 1.74 -14.24
CA THR A 109 -9.41 2.49 -13.73
C THR A 109 -8.83 1.75 -12.52
N PRO A 110 -8.15 0.61 -12.75
CA PRO A 110 -7.60 -0.19 -11.66
C PRO A 110 -6.52 0.56 -10.89
N LEU A 111 -6.37 0.23 -9.60
CA LEU A 111 -5.28 0.76 -8.79
C LEU A 111 -3.95 0.26 -9.36
N ALA A 112 -3.04 1.19 -9.62
CA ALA A 112 -1.71 0.87 -10.13
C ALA A 112 -0.81 0.31 -9.01
N GLN A 113 0.11 -0.58 -9.38
CA GLN A 113 1.20 -1.00 -8.50
C GLN A 113 2.30 0.06 -8.53
N ALA A 114 2.13 1.11 -7.73
CA ALA A 114 3.00 2.30 -7.74
C ALA A 114 3.03 2.95 -6.36
N SER A 115 3.80 4.04 -6.25
CA SER A 115 3.73 4.94 -5.11
C SER A 115 2.56 5.93 -5.27
N TYR A 116 2.08 6.37 -4.12
CA TYR A 116 0.94 7.25 -3.94
C TYR A 116 1.27 8.29 -2.88
N THR A 117 0.81 9.51 -3.09
CA THR A 117 0.79 10.56 -2.07
C THR A 117 -0.64 10.70 -1.56
N LEU A 118 -0.81 10.64 -0.24
CA LEU A 118 -2.09 10.90 0.39
C LEU A 118 -2.27 12.41 0.53
N ASN A 119 -3.29 12.94 -0.13
CA ASN A 119 -3.70 14.33 -0.03
C ASN A 119 -4.99 14.43 0.80
N ILE A 120 -5.00 15.33 1.78
CA ILE A 120 -6.15 15.61 2.64
C ILE A 120 -6.39 17.11 2.68
N TRP A 121 -7.58 17.56 2.31
CA TRP A 121 -7.95 18.98 2.34
C TRP A 121 -9.38 19.20 2.86
N ASP A 122 -9.69 20.44 3.24
CA ASP A 122 -11.00 20.85 3.74
C ASP A 122 -11.96 21.32 2.63
N ASP A 123 -13.11 21.85 3.02
CA ASP A 123 -14.17 22.35 2.13
C ASP A 123 -13.69 23.37 1.07
N ARG A 124 -12.49 23.96 1.23
CA ARG A 124 -11.94 24.97 0.32
C ARG A 124 -11.25 24.37 -0.91
N GLY A 125 -11.03 23.06 -0.92
CA GLY A 125 -10.40 22.36 -2.03
C GLY A 125 -8.86 22.31 -1.95
N PRO A 126 -8.24 21.62 -2.91
CA PRO A 126 -6.79 21.48 -2.99
C PRO A 126 -6.12 22.84 -3.30
N GLY A 127 -4.97 23.10 -2.70
CA GLY A 127 -4.21 24.33 -2.89
C GLY A 127 -4.86 25.59 -2.29
N ALA A 128 -5.80 25.44 -1.36
CA ALA A 128 -6.44 26.56 -0.68
C ALA A 128 -5.40 27.45 0.03
N SER A 129 -5.60 28.77 -0.04
CA SER A 129 -4.69 29.73 0.60
C SER A 129 -4.62 29.55 2.12
N VAL A 130 -3.43 29.78 2.67
CA VAL A 130 -3.17 29.66 4.11
C VAL A 130 -4.03 30.68 4.87
N LYS A 131 -4.79 30.21 5.86
CA LYS A 131 -5.64 31.04 6.70
C LYS A 131 -5.48 30.66 8.18
N PRO A 132 -5.45 31.64 9.09
CA PRO A 132 -5.28 31.39 10.52
C PRO A 132 -6.45 30.55 11.07
N GLY A 133 -6.15 29.47 11.77
CA GLY A 133 -7.14 28.56 12.35
C GLY A 133 -7.86 27.63 11.36
N PHE A 134 -7.60 27.72 10.05
CA PHE A 134 -8.15 26.80 9.05
C PHE A 134 -7.15 25.69 8.69
N LEU A 135 -7.66 24.52 8.34
CA LEU A 135 -6.84 23.35 8.00
C LEU A 135 -6.02 23.60 6.73
N GLN A 136 -4.70 23.45 6.79
CA GLN A 136 -3.86 23.37 5.59
C GLN A 136 -3.94 21.97 4.98
N GLU A 137 -3.92 21.92 3.65
CA GLU A 137 -3.81 20.66 2.93
C GLU A 137 -2.59 19.88 3.43
N ASN A 138 -2.78 18.58 3.67
CA ASN A 138 -1.70 17.66 3.99
C ASN A 138 -1.39 16.81 2.76
N SER A 139 -0.11 16.74 2.38
CA SER A 139 0.41 15.86 1.35
C SER A 139 1.69 15.15 1.82
N ALA A 140 1.81 14.91 3.13
CA ALA A 140 3.05 14.49 3.77
C ALA A 140 3.28 12.97 3.72
N LEU A 141 2.22 12.18 3.54
CA LEU A 141 2.32 10.72 3.52
C LEU A 141 2.50 10.20 2.10
N GLN A 142 3.58 9.46 1.89
CA GLN A 142 3.80 8.62 0.72
C GLN A 142 3.73 7.13 1.11
N PHE A 143 3.05 6.35 0.29
CA PHE A 143 2.91 4.91 0.46
C PHE A 143 2.92 4.22 -0.89
N ALA A 144 3.18 2.91 -0.93
CA ALA A 144 3.15 2.12 -2.15
C ALA A 144 2.12 1.00 -2.04
N MET A 145 1.53 0.65 -3.18
CA MET A 145 0.59 -0.47 -3.26
C MET A 145 1.09 -1.56 -4.21
N TYR A 146 0.80 -2.81 -3.89
CA TYR A 146 1.17 -3.97 -4.70
C TYR A 146 0.07 -5.02 -4.73
N THR A 147 -0.06 -5.75 -5.85
CA THR A 147 -0.94 -6.92 -5.92
C THR A 147 -0.10 -8.17 -5.68
N PRO A 148 -0.53 -9.09 -4.81
CA PRO A 148 0.17 -10.36 -4.62
C PRO A 148 0.13 -11.19 -5.90
N GLN A 149 1.23 -11.88 -6.19
CA GLN A 149 1.26 -12.91 -7.22
C GLN A 149 0.50 -14.15 -6.73
N ALA A 150 -0.19 -14.82 -7.64
CA ALA A 150 -0.87 -16.08 -7.33
C ALA A 150 0.18 -17.13 -6.90
N TYR A 151 -0.11 -17.86 -5.82
CA TYR A 151 0.76 -18.94 -5.37
C TYR A 151 0.71 -20.11 -6.35
N THR A 152 1.82 -20.40 -7.02
CA THR A 152 2.02 -21.63 -7.80
C THR A 152 2.59 -22.73 -6.90
N PRO A 153 1.84 -23.81 -6.62
CA PRO A 153 2.33 -24.90 -5.77
C PRO A 153 3.62 -25.51 -6.32
N LEU A 154 4.57 -25.90 -5.46
CA LEU A 154 5.78 -26.60 -5.91
C LEU A 154 5.47 -27.87 -6.73
N ALA A 155 4.35 -28.54 -6.43
CA ALA A 155 3.86 -29.71 -7.16
C ALA A 155 3.45 -29.41 -8.61
N SER A 156 3.24 -28.13 -8.99
CA SER A 156 2.83 -27.72 -10.33
C SER A 156 3.99 -27.59 -11.34
N GLY A 157 5.17 -28.15 -11.02
CA GLY A 157 6.24 -28.37 -12.00
C GLY A 157 7.59 -27.73 -11.67
N TRP A 158 7.87 -27.35 -10.42
CA TRP A 158 9.23 -26.95 -10.05
C TRP A 158 10.12 -28.19 -9.92
N THR A 159 10.74 -28.58 -11.02
CA THR A 159 11.84 -29.56 -11.04
C THR A 159 13.15 -28.81 -10.91
N CYS A 160 13.83 -28.97 -9.77
CA CYS A 160 15.20 -28.48 -9.59
C CYS A 160 16.14 -29.27 -10.51
N PRO A 161 16.73 -28.64 -11.56
CA PRO A 161 17.57 -29.35 -12.53
C PRO A 161 18.82 -29.95 -11.91
N ALA A 162 19.25 -29.44 -10.75
CA ALA A 162 20.43 -29.91 -10.03
C ALA A 162 20.12 -30.83 -8.83
N CYS A 163 18.84 -30.95 -8.41
CA CYS A 163 18.48 -31.71 -7.21
C CYS A 163 18.04 -33.15 -7.53
N SER A 164 17.70 -33.45 -8.79
CA SER A 164 17.29 -34.79 -9.24
C SER A 164 18.44 -35.62 -9.84
N ASP A 165 19.68 -35.12 -9.83
CA ASP A 165 20.80 -35.73 -10.54
C ASP A 165 21.97 -36.17 -9.64
N GLY A 166 21.63 -36.71 -8.46
CA GLY A 166 22.56 -37.53 -7.67
C GLY A 166 23.00 -38.82 -8.39
N VAL A 167 22.41 -39.15 -9.53
CA VAL A 167 22.69 -40.38 -10.28
C VAL A 167 23.42 -40.15 -11.62
N MET A 168 23.32 -38.97 -12.26
CA MET A 168 24.00 -38.73 -13.55
C MET A 168 25.34 -37.97 -13.42
N SER A 169 25.66 -37.40 -12.24
CA SER A 169 26.99 -36.79 -12.02
C SER A 169 28.12 -37.82 -11.95
N PHE A 170 27.82 -39.13 -11.89
CA PHE A 170 28.83 -40.19 -11.98
C PHE A 170 29.27 -40.49 -13.42
N ALA A 171 28.40 -40.27 -14.42
CA ALA A 171 28.71 -40.56 -15.81
C ALA A 171 29.62 -39.49 -16.46
N ALA A 172 29.53 -38.24 -16.00
CA ALA A 172 30.35 -37.12 -16.49
C ALA A 172 31.57 -36.82 -15.61
N HIS A 173 31.81 -37.57 -14.52
CA HIS A 173 32.96 -37.32 -13.67
C HIS A 173 34.24 -37.85 -14.35
N PRO A 174 35.29 -37.03 -14.57
CA PRO A 174 36.53 -37.48 -15.22
C PRO A 174 37.21 -38.68 -14.53
N ALA A 175 36.89 -38.95 -13.26
CA ALA A 175 37.33 -40.11 -12.51
C ALA A 175 36.76 -41.44 -13.06
N PHE A 176 35.50 -41.47 -13.50
CA PHE A 176 34.86 -42.68 -14.02
C PHE A 176 35.40 -43.06 -15.40
N VAL A 177 35.64 -42.06 -16.27
CA VAL A 177 36.28 -42.28 -17.58
C VAL A 177 37.70 -42.83 -17.40
N SER A 178 38.47 -42.27 -16.47
CA SER A 178 39.84 -42.73 -16.17
C SER A 178 39.87 -44.17 -15.65
N LEU A 179 38.87 -44.57 -14.84
CA LEU A 179 38.76 -45.92 -14.30
C LEU A 179 38.45 -46.96 -15.39
N ILE A 180 37.54 -46.66 -16.31
CA ILE A 180 37.22 -47.55 -17.45
C ILE A 180 38.45 -47.73 -18.36
N VAL A 181 39.13 -46.64 -18.71
CA VAL A 181 40.32 -46.69 -19.59
C VAL A 181 41.43 -47.53 -18.96
N THR A 182 41.68 -47.36 -17.65
CA THR A 182 42.73 -48.10 -16.94
C THR A 182 42.43 -49.60 -16.89
N ILE A 183 41.17 -49.99 -16.65
CA ILE A 183 40.74 -51.40 -16.68
C ILE A 183 40.96 -52.01 -18.07
N PHE A 184 40.60 -51.29 -19.13
CA PHE A 184 40.81 -51.77 -20.50
C PHE A 184 42.29 -52.01 -20.82
N ILE A 185 43.17 -51.08 -20.45
CA ILE A 185 44.62 -51.20 -20.67
C ILE A 185 45.18 -52.40 -19.89
N ALA A 186 44.76 -52.60 -18.64
CA ALA A 186 45.22 -53.71 -17.82
C ALA A 186 44.79 -55.07 -18.39
N VAL A 187 43.54 -55.19 -18.87
CA VAL A 187 43.04 -56.44 -19.47
C VAL A 187 43.74 -56.73 -20.79
N PHE A 188 43.87 -55.76 -21.69
CA PHE A 188 44.55 -55.97 -22.97
C PHE A 188 46.04 -56.29 -22.80
N SER A 189 46.71 -55.64 -21.85
CA SER A 189 48.12 -55.92 -21.54
C SER A 189 48.29 -57.31 -20.91
N GLY A 190 47.39 -57.69 -20.00
CA GLY A 190 47.40 -59.03 -19.38
C GLY A 190 47.15 -60.15 -20.39
N VAL A 191 46.17 -59.99 -21.30
CA VAL A 191 45.87 -60.96 -22.36
C VAL A 191 47.03 -61.05 -23.36
N HIS A 192 47.69 -59.93 -23.69
CA HIS A 192 48.86 -59.93 -24.55
C HIS A 192 50.04 -60.69 -23.93
N LEU A 193 50.34 -60.44 -22.65
CA LEU A 193 51.39 -61.17 -21.92
C LEU A 193 51.10 -62.67 -21.82
N LEU A 194 49.86 -63.06 -21.52
CA LEU A 194 49.48 -64.48 -21.46
C LEU A 194 49.59 -65.17 -22.83
N ARG A 195 49.28 -64.47 -23.93
CA ARG A 195 49.43 -65.01 -25.29
C ARG A 195 50.87 -65.03 -25.79
N SER A 196 51.73 -64.10 -25.36
CA SER A 196 53.15 -64.12 -25.70
C SER A 196 53.94 -65.15 -24.88
N SER A 197 53.45 -65.53 -23.69
CA SER A 197 54.07 -66.55 -22.83
C SER A 197 53.69 -67.98 -23.19
N ALA A 198 52.67 -68.17 -24.03
CA ALA A 198 52.17 -69.47 -24.48
C ALA A 198 52.71 -69.88 -25.87
N ARG A 199 53.77 -69.22 -26.35
CA ARG A 199 54.55 -69.59 -27.53
C ARG A 199 55.96 -69.97 -27.14
#